data_AF-E3HIF6-F1
#
_entry.id   AF-E3HIF6-F1
#
_cell.length_a   1.000
_cell.length_b   1.000
_cell.length_c   1.000
_cell.angle_alpha   90.00
_cell.angle_beta   90.00
_cell.angle_gamma   90.00
#
_symmetry.space_group_name_H-M   'P 1'
#
loop_
_entity.id
_entity.type
_entity.pdbx_description
1 polymer ?
#
loop_
_entity_poly.entity_id
_entity_poly.type
_entity_poly.pdbx_seq_one_letter_code
_entity_poly.pdbx_strand_id
1 'polypeptide(L)'
;MPQPETPRLSARLLGLALLLNLAGCATSSLDLAPPRPDRPWNPSTNADGAIVPGPGQADRPDASYTLPPNAGVAALPASPEIDASHEYSLPELIDLAQSANPRTRIAWNTARNTALAAGIAKSIYLPQLAASAITGWNHGRWANDTPLGESSADNNNHGTLSVLSLQWLLFDFGGKQARVQAAEQASIASNIALTAIHQQVIQEVSVAYHGYIASRSRTVNAHQGQINANTLLDAANARYRQGQGTVVEVAQATQNREQARLGLVVAEGVEQDSYLGLITAMGISPLSKPRIAAQADRPLNPGLSQPVEQIIADALVRRPDVLAAYAAERAEQAKARAADSDFLPKVFVSASTSYASGRSSITAVPALGQQAATVNLDGNRSGSNVFLGVTLPLYDGGMRSAIRMQAQNDAASAGERLSRAKQEATRQIVAAQNALRSGIAANEAAASLLKAGRTTYDAALASYRHGIGSLIDVTLAQSQMLAAQNAYADSLSNARSAATVLAVATGRVALPDER
;
A
#
# COMPACT_ATOMS: atom_id res chain seq x y z
N MET A 1 40.34 -72.25 -24.61
CA MET A 1 40.84 -71.39 -23.51
C MET A 1 40.21 -70.01 -23.67
N PRO A 2 39.62 -69.43 -22.61
CA PRO A 2 38.71 -68.29 -22.69
C PRO A 2 39.43 -66.94 -22.56
N GLN A 3 38.78 -65.88 -23.07
CA GLN A 3 39.14 -64.47 -22.92
C GLN A 3 38.64 -63.91 -21.58
N PRO A 4 39.28 -62.86 -21.02
CA PRO A 4 38.72 -62.10 -19.91
C PRO A 4 37.82 -60.95 -20.43
N GLU A 5 36.60 -60.90 -19.92
CA GLU A 5 35.64 -59.82 -20.12
C GLU A 5 35.92 -58.65 -19.16
N THR A 6 35.83 -57.42 -19.67
CA THR A 6 35.68 -56.19 -18.87
C THR A 6 34.37 -55.49 -19.24
N PRO A 7 33.58 -54.99 -18.27
CA PRO A 7 32.17 -54.68 -18.48
C PRO A 7 31.95 -53.33 -19.17
N ARG A 8 31.10 -53.35 -20.21
CA ARG A 8 30.51 -52.15 -20.82
C ARG A 8 29.38 -51.64 -19.93
N LEU A 9 29.64 -50.65 -19.08
CA LEU A 9 28.59 -49.87 -18.44
C LEU A 9 27.85 -49.05 -19.50
N SER A 10 26.59 -49.39 -19.70
CA SER A 10 25.74 -48.93 -20.79
C SER A 10 25.19 -47.52 -20.52
N ALA A 11 25.42 -46.61 -21.48
CA ALA A 11 24.87 -45.26 -21.53
C ALA A 11 23.33 -45.19 -21.47
N ARG A 12 22.64 -46.33 -21.59
CA ARG A 12 21.18 -46.46 -21.41
C ARG A 12 20.73 -46.23 -19.95
N LEU A 13 21.60 -46.46 -18.96
CA LEU A 13 21.26 -46.21 -17.55
C LEU A 13 21.26 -44.71 -17.19
N LEU A 14 22.08 -43.90 -17.86
CA LEU A 14 22.11 -42.45 -17.62
C LEU A 14 20.85 -41.74 -18.17
N GLY A 15 20.33 -42.19 -19.31
CA GLY A 15 19.12 -41.62 -19.92
C GLY A 15 17.84 -41.89 -19.12
N LEU A 16 17.75 -43.04 -18.45
CA LEU A 16 16.61 -43.37 -17.58
C LEU A 16 16.65 -42.59 -16.26
N ALA A 17 17.85 -42.33 -15.71
CA ALA A 17 18.02 -41.56 -14.48
C ALA A 17 17.66 -40.07 -14.65
N LEU A 18 17.84 -39.50 -15.86
CA LEU A 18 17.49 -38.10 -16.13
C LEU A 18 15.99 -37.86 -16.34
N LEU A 19 15.27 -38.82 -16.94
CA LEU A 19 13.82 -38.74 -17.15
C LEU A 19 13.01 -38.91 -15.88
N LEU A 20 13.52 -39.67 -14.89
CA LEU A 20 12.88 -39.83 -13.58
C LEU A 20 12.96 -38.59 -12.68
N ASN A 21 13.91 -37.68 -12.91
CA ASN A 21 14.06 -36.45 -12.12
C ASN A 21 13.17 -35.29 -12.60
N LEU A 22 12.61 -35.36 -13.81
CA LEU A 22 11.80 -34.27 -14.40
C LEU A 22 10.31 -34.34 -14.02
N ALA A 23 9.83 -35.49 -13.51
CA ALA A 23 8.44 -35.66 -13.09
C ALA A 23 8.18 -35.32 -11.61
N GLY A 24 9.23 -35.06 -10.81
CA GLY A 24 9.12 -34.89 -9.36
C GLY A 24 8.74 -33.50 -8.86
N CYS A 25 8.96 -32.44 -9.65
CA CYS A 25 8.80 -31.06 -9.16
C CYS A 25 7.37 -30.51 -9.25
N ALA A 26 6.52 -31.09 -10.11
CA ALA A 26 5.14 -30.63 -10.30
C ALA A 26 4.15 -31.29 -9.33
N THR A 27 4.36 -32.58 -9.03
CA THR A 27 3.51 -33.37 -8.12
C THR A 27 3.68 -33.01 -6.63
N SER A 28 4.80 -32.40 -6.25
CA SER A 28 5.07 -31.93 -4.86
C SER A 28 4.41 -30.60 -4.50
N SER A 29 3.64 -29.99 -5.40
CA SER A 29 2.95 -28.71 -5.15
C SER A 29 1.71 -28.86 -4.25
N LEU A 30 1.06 -30.03 -4.30
CA LEU A 30 -0.05 -30.39 -3.41
C LEU A 30 0.40 -30.51 -1.94
N ASP A 31 1.68 -30.82 -1.70
CA ASP A 31 2.26 -30.89 -0.36
C ASP A 31 2.36 -29.51 0.33
N LEU A 32 2.23 -28.43 -0.43
CA LEU A 32 2.17 -27.06 0.08
C LEU A 32 0.76 -26.65 0.52
N ALA A 33 -0.25 -27.45 0.20
CA ALA A 33 -1.64 -27.21 0.57
C ALA A 33 -2.03 -28.01 1.83
N PRO A 34 -3.04 -27.56 2.59
CA PRO A 34 -3.60 -28.38 3.66
C PRO A 34 -4.09 -29.73 3.11
N PRO A 35 -3.70 -30.86 3.71
CA PRO A 35 -4.05 -32.18 3.19
C PRO A 35 -5.55 -32.49 3.35
N ARG A 36 -6.24 -31.81 4.27
CA ARG A 36 -7.68 -31.97 4.53
C ARG A 36 -8.33 -30.64 4.94
N PRO A 37 -9.60 -30.41 4.56
CA PRO A 37 -10.34 -29.20 4.91
C PRO A 37 -10.87 -29.19 6.36
N ASP A 38 -10.94 -30.35 7.02
CA ASP A 38 -11.55 -30.53 8.35
C ASP A 38 -10.52 -30.67 9.49
N ARG A 39 -9.24 -30.38 9.22
CA ARG A 39 -8.14 -30.51 10.20
C ARG A 39 -7.23 -29.28 10.22
N PRO A 40 -6.59 -28.98 11.37
CA PRO A 40 -5.63 -27.90 11.47
C PRO A 40 -4.38 -28.15 10.62
N TRP A 41 -3.92 -27.11 9.93
CA TRP A 41 -2.72 -27.15 9.12
C TRP A 41 -1.45 -26.99 9.98
N ASN A 42 -0.56 -27.98 9.90
CA ASN A 42 0.72 -27.98 10.61
C ASN A 42 1.88 -27.75 9.63
N PRO A 43 2.32 -26.49 9.43
CA PRO A 43 3.41 -26.18 8.50
C PRO A 43 4.76 -26.70 9.01
N SER A 44 5.67 -26.98 8.07
CA SER A 44 7.08 -27.17 8.40
C SER A 44 7.72 -25.82 8.80
N THR A 45 8.60 -25.84 9.80
CA THR A 45 9.27 -24.64 10.33
C THR A 45 10.77 -24.82 10.39
N ASN A 46 11.51 -23.71 10.28
CA ASN A 46 12.95 -23.67 10.53
C ASN A 46 13.27 -23.55 12.05
N ALA A 47 14.55 -23.48 12.40
CA ALA A 47 15.01 -23.38 13.79
C ALA A 47 14.47 -22.15 14.55
N ASP A 48 14.11 -21.08 13.83
CA ASP A 48 13.57 -19.83 14.38
C ASP A 48 12.02 -19.82 14.47
N GLY A 49 11.37 -20.91 14.04
CA GLY A 49 9.92 -21.05 14.00
C GLY A 49 9.25 -20.42 12.78
N ALA A 50 10.02 -19.98 11.76
CA ALA A 50 9.46 -19.46 10.53
C ALA A 50 8.93 -20.59 9.64
N ILE A 51 7.71 -20.40 9.12
CA ILE A 51 7.04 -21.32 8.20
C ILE A 51 7.81 -21.37 6.89
N VAL A 52 8.22 -22.58 6.48
CA VAL A 52 8.93 -22.81 5.23
C VAL A 52 8.08 -23.63 4.26
N PRO A 53 8.22 -23.42 2.95
CA PRO A 53 7.55 -24.27 1.96
C PRO A 53 8.02 -25.72 2.10
N GLY A 54 7.08 -26.63 2.32
CA GLY A 54 7.35 -28.06 2.44
C GLY A 54 6.09 -28.83 2.85
N PRO A 55 6.12 -30.17 2.79
CA PRO A 55 5.01 -31.00 3.24
C PRO A 55 4.64 -30.68 4.69
N GLY A 56 3.34 -30.53 4.95
CA GLY A 56 2.82 -30.40 6.31
C GLY A 56 3.27 -31.59 7.16
N GLN A 57 3.57 -31.37 8.44
CA GLN A 57 3.95 -32.44 9.35
C GLN A 57 2.77 -33.42 9.55
N ALA A 58 3.09 -34.71 9.77
CA ALA A 58 2.11 -35.78 9.92
C ALA A 58 1.04 -35.45 10.97
N ASP A 59 -0.21 -35.83 10.66
CA ASP A 59 -1.40 -35.64 11.49
C ASP A 59 -1.13 -36.04 12.95
N ARG A 60 -1.15 -35.06 13.85
CA ARG A 60 -1.15 -35.31 15.30
C ARG A 60 -2.60 -35.35 15.79
N PRO A 61 -3.03 -36.41 16.50
CA PRO A 61 -4.40 -36.53 17.00
C PRO A 61 -4.82 -35.40 17.97
N ASP A 62 -3.85 -34.69 18.58
CA ASP A 62 -4.08 -33.58 19.52
C ASP A 62 -3.75 -32.19 18.92
N ALA A 63 -3.73 -32.05 17.59
CA ALA A 63 -3.36 -30.78 16.95
C ALA A 63 -4.40 -29.68 17.21
N SER A 64 -3.96 -28.56 17.78
CA SER A 64 -4.75 -27.33 17.94
C SER A 64 -4.68 -26.46 16.68
N TYR A 65 -5.66 -25.57 16.45
CA TYR A 65 -5.63 -24.56 15.37
C TYR A 65 -4.65 -23.39 15.64
N THR A 66 -3.53 -23.66 16.31
CA THR A 66 -2.48 -22.68 16.60
C THR A 66 -1.28 -22.93 15.70
N LEU A 67 -0.78 -21.87 15.06
CA LEU A 67 0.43 -21.95 14.26
C LEU A 67 1.67 -21.92 15.17
N PRO A 68 2.80 -22.53 14.73
CA PRO A 68 4.04 -22.49 15.48
C PRO A 68 4.49 -21.03 15.74
N PRO A 69 5.03 -20.71 16.94
CA PRO A 69 5.51 -19.37 17.23
C PRO A 69 6.76 -19.07 16.39
N ASN A 70 6.75 -17.94 15.69
CA ASN A 70 7.90 -17.41 14.98
C ASN A 70 8.52 -16.26 15.79
N ALA A 71 9.68 -16.52 16.40
CA ALA A 71 10.36 -15.52 17.22
C ALA A 71 10.83 -14.30 16.40
N GLY A 72 11.09 -14.48 15.10
CA GLY A 72 11.52 -13.40 14.20
C GLY A 72 10.45 -12.34 13.92
N VAL A 73 9.17 -12.65 14.13
CA VAL A 73 8.04 -11.71 13.95
C VAL A 73 7.67 -11.01 15.26
N ALA A 74 8.16 -11.50 16.40
CA ALA A 74 7.86 -10.92 17.71
C ALA A 74 8.50 -9.53 17.92
N ALA A 75 9.53 -9.18 17.14
CA ALA A 75 10.17 -7.87 17.20
C ALA A 75 9.24 -6.79 16.62
N LEU A 76 8.75 -5.92 17.49
CA LEU A 76 8.02 -4.73 17.08
C LEU A 76 8.95 -3.77 16.32
N PRO A 77 8.45 -3.07 15.28
CA PRO A 77 9.25 -2.06 14.59
C PRO A 77 9.74 -0.99 15.57
N ALA A 78 10.96 -0.51 15.36
CA ALA A 78 11.54 0.56 16.16
C ALA A 78 10.60 1.77 16.14
N SER A 79 10.12 2.17 17.31
CA SER A 79 9.29 3.36 17.44
C SER A 79 10.16 4.61 17.23
N PRO A 80 9.63 5.67 16.63
CA PRO A 80 10.33 6.95 16.61
C PRO A 80 10.63 7.41 18.06
N GLU A 81 11.74 8.10 18.26
CA GLU A 81 12.07 8.71 19.55
C GLU A 81 11.03 9.78 19.87
N ILE A 82 10.12 9.48 20.80
CA ILE A 82 9.11 10.42 21.30
C ILE A 82 9.57 10.88 22.68
N ASP A 83 9.65 12.20 22.85
CA ASP A 83 9.88 12.80 24.15
C ASP A 83 8.59 12.74 24.97
N ALA A 84 8.60 11.94 26.04
CA ALA A 84 7.45 11.77 26.92
C ALA A 84 7.10 13.04 27.73
N SER A 85 7.97 14.05 27.74
CA SER A 85 7.79 15.32 28.44
C SER A 85 7.28 16.44 27.53
N HIS A 86 7.40 16.32 26.20
CA HIS A 86 6.94 17.31 25.23
C HIS A 86 5.46 17.14 24.92
N GLU A 87 4.72 18.26 24.89
CA GLU A 87 3.32 18.28 24.44
C GLU A 87 3.27 18.56 22.94
N TYR A 88 2.92 17.55 22.16
CA TYR A 88 2.90 17.63 20.71
C TYR A 88 1.62 18.30 20.21
N SER A 89 1.79 19.34 19.41
CA SER A 89 0.75 20.04 18.66
C SER A 89 0.36 19.28 17.38
N LEU A 90 -0.78 19.62 16.78
CA LEU A 90 -1.24 18.97 15.54
C LEU A 90 -0.19 19.02 14.40
N PRO A 91 0.48 20.16 14.10
CA PRO A 91 1.54 20.20 13.09
C PRO A 91 2.68 19.21 13.39
N GLU A 92 3.13 19.12 14.65
CA GLU A 92 4.22 18.21 15.03
C GLU A 92 3.79 16.74 14.95
N LEU A 93 2.54 16.43 15.32
CA LEU A 93 1.98 15.08 15.14
C LEU A 93 1.90 14.69 13.67
N ILE A 94 1.56 15.63 12.79
CA ILE A 94 1.55 15.43 11.34
C ILE A 94 2.98 15.18 10.83
N ASP A 95 3.98 15.95 11.27
CA ASP A 95 5.37 15.76 10.85
C ASP A 95 5.93 14.40 11.31
N LEU A 96 5.65 14.04 12.56
CA LEU A 96 5.99 12.72 13.11
C LEU A 96 5.30 11.59 12.32
N ALA A 97 4.02 11.75 11.99
CA ALA A 97 3.30 10.76 11.18
C ALA A 97 3.87 10.64 9.76
N GLN A 98 4.20 11.75 9.10
CA GLN A 98 4.75 11.70 7.74
C GLN A 98 6.11 11.00 7.67
N SER A 99 6.96 11.18 8.69
CA SER A 99 8.28 10.57 8.78
C SER A 99 8.26 9.11 9.24
N ALA A 100 7.37 8.73 10.16
CA ALA A 100 7.34 7.40 10.77
C ALA A 100 6.34 6.42 10.12
N ASN A 101 5.30 6.89 9.44
CA ASN A 101 4.21 6.01 8.98
C ASN A 101 4.70 5.01 7.91
N PRO A 102 4.49 3.69 8.09
CA PRO A 102 4.91 2.68 7.11
C PRO A 102 4.33 2.88 5.70
N ARG A 103 3.13 3.49 5.59
CA ARG A 103 2.48 3.75 4.30
C ARG A 103 3.28 4.73 3.44
N THR A 104 3.87 5.77 4.04
CA THR A 104 4.71 6.73 3.30
C THR A 104 5.98 6.05 2.80
N ARG A 105 6.58 5.17 3.62
CA ARG A 105 7.77 4.39 3.24
C ARG A 105 7.50 3.36 2.13
N ILE A 106 6.36 2.67 2.17
CA ILE A 106 5.92 1.75 1.10
C ILE A 106 5.71 2.52 -0.21
N ALA A 107 5.03 3.67 -0.15
CA ALA A 107 4.82 4.52 -1.31
C ALA A 107 6.14 5.04 -1.89
N TRP A 108 7.09 5.43 -1.02
CA TRP A 108 8.41 5.88 -1.43
C TRP A 108 9.22 4.78 -2.12
N ASN A 109 9.25 3.57 -1.56
CA ASN A 109 9.89 2.42 -2.20
C ASN A 109 9.25 2.08 -3.56
N THR A 110 7.92 2.19 -3.66
CA THR A 110 7.18 1.95 -4.91
C THR A 110 7.54 2.98 -5.98
N ALA A 111 7.61 4.27 -5.61
CA ALA A 111 8.07 5.34 -6.49
C ALA A 111 9.52 5.14 -6.95
N ARG A 112 10.39 4.68 -6.05
CA ARG A 112 11.79 4.37 -6.39
C ARG A 112 11.92 3.17 -7.33
N ASN A 113 11.15 2.11 -7.11
CA ASN A 113 11.14 0.93 -7.98
C ASN A 113 10.64 1.26 -9.39
N THR A 114 9.61 2.11 -9.52
CA THR A 114 9.11 2.56 -10.83
C THR A 114 10.07 3.53 -11.51
N ALA A 115 10.78 4.37 -10.77
CA ALA A 115 11.88 5.18 -11.31
C ALA A 115 13.04 4.31 -11.80
N LEU A 116 13.41 3.26 -11.06
CA LEU A 116 14.39 2.26 -11.50
C LEU A 116 13.90 1.52 -12.76
N ALA A 117 12.62 1.19 -12.86
CA ALA A 117 12.04 0.61 -14.07
C ALA A 117 12.16 1.56 -15.29
N ALA A 118 12.02 2.87 -15.11
CA ALA A 118 12.31 3.85 -16.16
C ALA A 118 13.80 3.85 -16.54
N GLY A 119 14.71 3.71 -15.57
CA GLY A 119 16.15 3.51 -15.82
C GLY A 119 16.45 2.22 -16.60
N ILE A 120 15.79 1.11 -16.24
CA ILE A 120 15.88 -0.16 -16.96
C ILE A 120 15.36 -0.01 -18.38
N ALA A 121 14.23 0.69 -18.60
CA ALA A 121 13.73 0.96 -19.93
C ALA A 121 14.73 1.79 -20.77
N LYS A 122 15.46 2.73 -20.16
CA LYS A 122 16.52 3.50 -20.84
C LYS A 122 17.70 2.62 -21.28
N SER A 123 17.94 1.49 -20.63
CA SER A 123 18.99 0.55 -21.05
C SER A 123 18.75 -0.07 -22.43
N ILE A 124 17.52 -0.02 -22.96
CA ILE A 124 17.19 -0.45 -24.33
C ILE A 124 17.97 0.37 -25.39
N TYR A 125 18.43 1.58 -25.04
CA TYR A 125 19.27 2.40 -25.93
C TYR A 125 20.73 1.95 -25.99
N LEU A 126 21.17 1.11 -25.04
CA LEU A 126 22.56 0.70 -24.88
C LEU A 126 22.78 -0.71 -25.46
N PRO A 127 24.02 -1.03 -25.89
CA PRO A 127 24.37 -2.39 -26.25
C PRO A 127 24.30 -3.33 -25.03
N GLN A 128 23.74 -4.52 -25.24
CA GLN A 128 23.74 -5.60 -24.27
C GLN A 128 24.98 -6.46 -24.49
N LEU A 129 25.77 -6.66 -23.44
CA LEU A 129 26.97 -7.49 -23.45
C LEU A 129 26.72 -8.75 -22.62
N ALA A 130 26.98 -9.92 -23.20
CA ALA A 130 26.81 -11.19 -22.53
C ALA A 130 28.02 -12.10 -22.77
N ALA A 131 28.59 -12.61 -21.68
CA ALA A 131 29.56 -13.68 -21.70
C ALA A 131 28.84 -15.01 -21.45
N SER A 132 29.07 -16.01 -22.29
CA SER A 132 28.48 -17.33 -22.18
C SER A 132 29.57 -18.38 -22.36
N ALA A 133 29.51 -19.45 -21.58
CA ALA A 133 30.41 -20.59 -21.71
C ALA A 133 29.58 -21.86 -21.78
N ILE A 134 29.78 -22.65 -22.83
CA ILE A 134 29.10 -23.91 -23.04
C ILE A 134 30.16 -24.99 -23.12
N THR A 135 30.01 -26.03 -22.31
CA THR A 135 30.82 -27.25 -22.41
C THR A 135 29.92 -28.40 -22.82
N GLY A 136 30.41 -29.25 -23.70
CA GLY A 136 29.61 -30.32 -24.26
C GLY A 136 30.44 -31.51 -24.67
N TRP A 137 29.80 -32.68 -24.59
CA TRP A 137 30.31 -33.93 -25.11
C TRP A 137 29.31 -34.47 -26.13
N ASN A 138 29.80 -34.81 -27.32
CA ASN A 138 29.02 -35.36 -28.41
C ASN A 138 29.68 -36.67 -28.85
N HIS A 139 28.89 -37.74 -28.85
CA HIS A 139 29.27 -39.02 -29.42
C HIS A 139 28.27 -39.38 -30.53
N GLY A 140 28.78 -39.64 -31.73
CA GLY A 140 27.95 -39.99 -32.88
C GLY A 140 28.66 -40.96 -33.79
N ARG A 141 27.97 -42.04 -34.19
CA ARG A 141 28.45 -42.97 -35.20
C ARG A 141 27.79 -42.63 -36.53
N TRP A 142 28.60 -42.37 -37.55
CA TRP A 142 28.13 -42.16 -38.91
C TRP A 142 28.51 -43.36 -39.74
N ALA A 143 27.52 -44.09 -40.25
CA ALA A 143 27.71 -45.20 -41.17
C ALA A 143 27.09 -44.82 -42.52
N ASN A 144 27.90 -44.85 -43.58
CA ASN A 144 27.44 -44.68 -44.95
C ASN A 144 27.70 -45.98 -45.70
N ASP A 145 26.65 -46.52 -46.30
CA ASP A 145 26.74 -47.69 -47.15
C ASP A 145 27.04 -47.23 -48.58
N THR A 146 28.17 -47.67 -49.13
CA THR A 146 28.60 -47.32 -50.49
C THR A 146 28.75 -48.58 -51.33
N PRO A 147 28.66 -48.52 -52.68
CA PRO A 147 28.85 -49.69 -53.54
C PRO A 147 30.23 -50.37 -53.42
N LEU A 148 31.17 -49.74 -52.72
CA LEU A 148 32.53 -50.24 -52.46
C LEU A 148 32.70 -50.78 -51.02
N GLY A 149 31.63 -50.82 -50.21
CA GLY A 149 31.61 -51.34 -48.84
C GLY A 149 31.05 -50.33 -47.82
N GLU A 150 30.72 -50.84 -46.63
CA GLU A 150 30.28 -50.03 -45.48
C GLU A 150 31.46 -49.23 -44.91
N SER A 151 31.31 -47.91 -44.83
CA SER A 151 32.24 -47.04 -44.10
C SER A 151 31.56 -46.48 -42.86
N SER A 152 32.12 -46.77 -41.69
CA SER A 152 31.62 -46.27 -40.41
C SER A 152 32.71 -45.52 -39.66
N ALA A 153 32.39 -44.32 -39.18
CA ALA A 153 33.27 -43.51 -38.36
C ALA A 153 32.58 -43.17 -37.04
N ASP A 154 33.26 -43.46 -35.93
CA ASP A 154 32.87 -43.00 -34.61
C ASP A 154 33.47 -41.62 -34.36
N ASN A 155 32.60 -40.65 -34.07
CA ASN A 155 33.00 -39.32 -33.65
C ASN A 155 32.82 -39.19 -32.14
N ASN A 156 33.88 -38.82 -31.44
CA ASN A 156 33.86 -38.59 -30.00
C ASN A 156 34.47 -37.21 -29.70
N ASN A 157 33.60 -36.21 -29.58
CA ASN A 157 33.98 -34.82 -29.49
C ASN A 157 33.61 -34.24 -28.13
N HIS A 158 34.61 -33.76 -27.41
CA HIS A 158 34.41 -32.94 -26.21
C HIS A 158 34.98 -31.55 -26.49
N GLY A 159 34.35 -30.52 -25.96
CA GLY A 159 34.88 -29.18 -26.03
C GLY A 159 34.11 -28.17 -25.22
N THR A 160 34.77 -27.03 -25.03
CA THR A 160 34.24 -25.86 -24.34
C THR A 160 34.29 -24.69 -25.32
N LEU A 161 33.18 -23.97 -25.41
CA LEU A 161 33.00 -22.79 -26.23
C LEU A 161 32.70 -21.61 -25.29
N SER A 162 33.60 -20.64 -25.25
CA SER A 162 33.40 -19.36 -24.56
C SER A 162 33.07 -18.30 -25.60
N VAL A 163 31.98 -17.56 -25.39
CA VAL A 163 31.50 -16.52 -26.30
C VAL A 163 31.29 -15.23 -25.52
N LEU A 164 31.88 -14.14 -25.98
CA LEU A 164 31.47 -12.80 -25.62
C LEU A 164 30.64 -12.24 -26.78
N SER A 165 29.44 -11.78 -26.47
CA SER A 165 28.45 -11.33 -27.45
C SER A 165 27.94 -9.94 -27.10
N LEU A 166 27.75 -9.13 -28.12
CA LEU A 166 27.22 -7.77 -28.09
C LEU A 166 25.99 -7.74 -28.98
N GLN A 167 24.89 -7.25 -28.45
CA GLN A 167 23.66 -7.02 -29.21
C GLN A 167 23.19 -5.59 -29.00
N TRP A 168 22.93 -4.85 -30.08
CA TRP A 168 22.48 -3.48 -30.00
C TRP A 168 21.36 -3.19 -31.01
N LEU A 169 20.20 -2.80 -30.51
CA LEU A 169 19.09 -2.33 -31.34
C LEU A 169 19.36 -0.87 -31.75
N LEU A 170 19.69 -0.65 -33.02
CA LEU A 170 19.97 0.68 -33.55
C LEU A 170 18.68 1.47 -33.81
N PHE A 171 17.71 0.80 -34.44
CA PHE A 171 16.51 1.46 -34.94
C PHE A 171 15.28 0.56 -34.89
N ASP A 172 14.16 1.10 -34.38
CA ASP A 172 12.87 0.41 -34.26
C ASP A 172 11.67 1.35 -34.47
N PHE A 173 11.81 2.36 -35.34
CA PHE A 173 10.74 3.31 -35.70
C PHE A 173 10.01 3.96 -34.51
N GLY A 174 10.73 4.20 -33.42
CA GLY A 174 10.19 4.88 -32.22
C GLY A 174 9.67 3.94 -31.14
N GLY A 175 9.75 2.62 -31.30
CA GLY A 175 9.35 1.64 -30.29
C GLY A 175 10.09 1.83 -28.96
N LYS A 176 11.41 1.99 -28.99
CA LYS A 176 12.24 2.18 -27.79
C LYS A 176 11.94 3.51 -27.09
N GLN A 177 11.65 4.56 -27.86
CA GLN A 177 11.23 5.84 -27.33
C GLN A 177 9.87 5.74 -26.65
N ALA A 178 8.91 5.05 -27.27
CA ALA A 178 7.58 4.84 -26.72
C ALA A 178 7.61 4.00 -25.44
N ARG A 179 8.44 2.93 -25.37
CA ARG A 179 8.64 2.12 -24.15
C ARG A 179 9.27 2.93 -23.01
N VAL A 180 10.27 3.76 -23.30
CA VAL A 180 10.87 4.65 -22.29
C VAL A 180 9.87 5.70 -21.82
N GLN A 181 9.15 6.33 -22.74
CA GLN A 181 8.13 7.30 -22.39
C GLN A 181 7.03 6.68 -21.51
N ALA A 182 6.60 5.45 -21.80
CA ALA A 182 5.64 4.74 -20.96
C ALA A 182 6.16 4.54 -19.53
N ALA A 183 7.40 4.10 -19.38
CA ALA A 183 8.03 3.89 -18.08
C ALA A 183 8.26 5.20 -17.31
N GLU A 184 8.64 6.28 -18.01
CA GLU A 184 8.79 7.62 -17.41
C GLU A 184 7.45 8.18 -16.92
N GLN A 185 6.39 8.06 -17.71
CA GLN A 185 5.05 8.49 -17.30
C GLN A 185 4.51 7.65 -16.13
N ALA A 186 4.80 6.34 -16.10
CA ALA A 186 4.49 5.49 -14.95
C ALA A 186 5.25 5.92 -13.69
N SER A 187 6.52 6.30 -13.81
CA SER A 187 7.31 6.85 -12.70
C SER A 187 6.75 8.18 -12.20
N ILE A 188 6.33 9.08 -13.10
CA ILE A 188 5.64 10.33 -12.74
C ILE A 188 4.35 10.03 -11.97
N ALA A 189 3.52 9.09 -12.45
CA ALA A 189 2.30 8.68 -11.77
C ALA A 189 2.57 8.15 -10.35
N SER A 190 3.62 7.34 -10.16
CA SER A 190 4.01 6.84 -8.83
C SER A 190 4.55 7.92 -7.90
N ASN A 191 5.30 8.90 -8.41
CA ASN A 191 5.73 10.05 -7.60
C ASN A 191 4.53 10.90 -7.16
N ILE A 192 3.55 11.10 -8.02
CA ILE A 192 2.30 11.80 -7.67
C ILE A 192 1.50 10.99 -6.63
N ALA A 193 1.45 9.66 -6.77
CA ALA A 193 0.81 8.78 -5.80
C ALA A 193 1.47 8.84 -4.42
N LEU A 194 2.79 9.02 -4.34
CA LEU A 194 3.49 9.29 -3.07
C LEU A 194 2.95 10.57 -2.41
N THR A 195 2.83 11.67 -3.15
CA THR A 195 2.22 12.91 -2.64
C THR A 195 0.78 12.69 -2.18
N ALA A 196 -0.02 11.88 -2.89
CA ALA A 196 -1.37 11.53 -2.48
C ALA A 196 -1.41 10.80 -1.13
N ILE A 197 -0.46 9.87 -0.89
CA ILE A 197 -0.34 9.17 0.40
C ILE A 197 0.04 10.14 1.52
N HIS A 198 0.93 11.11 1.29
CA HIS A 198 1.22 12.16 2.27
C HIS A 198 -0.04 12.97 2.62
N GLN A 199 -0.80 13.42 1.62
CA GLN A 199 -2.05 14.14 1.84
C GLN A 199 -3.08 13.32 2.62
N GLN A 200 -3.17 12.02 2.34
CA GLN A 200 -4.04 11.10 3.06
C GLN A 200 -3.63 10.95 4.53
N VAL A 201 -2.34 10.79 4.83
CA VAL A 201 -1.85 10.71 6.22
C VAL A 201 -2.15 12.02 6.97
N ILE A 202 -1.92 13.18 6.34
CA ILE A 202 -2.26 14.48 6.93
C ILE A 202 -3.75 14.56 7.27
N GLN A 203 -4.62 14.13 6.36
CA GLN A 203 -6.07 14.11 6.59
C GLN A 203 -6.45 13.18 7.74
N GLU A 204 -5.97 11.94 7.71
CA GLU A 204 -6.30 10.90 8.70
C GLU A 204 -5.86 11.32 10.11
N VAL A 205 -4.64 11.83 10.26
CA VAL A 205 -4.11 12.32 11.55
C VAL A 205 -4.91 13.53 12.05
N SER A 206 -5.22 14.48 11.18
CA SER A 206 -5.98 15.69 11.57
C SER A 206 -7.40 15.35 12.02
N VAL A 207 -8.10 14.47 11.30
CA VAL A 207 -9.45 14.04 11.66
C VAL A 207 -9.42 13.23 12.97
N ALA A 208 -8.46 12.31 13.13
CA ALA A 208 -8.33 11.55 14.36
C ALA A 208 -7.96 12.43 15.56
N TYR A 209 -7.11 13.45 15.36
CA TYR A 209 -6.77 14.43 16.39
C TYR A 209 -8.01 15.22 16.85
N HIS A 210 -8.80 15.76 15.92
CA HIS A 210 -10.02 16.47 16.29
C HIS A 210 -11.05 15.55 16.98
N GLY A 211 -11.14 14.29 16.56
CA GLY A 211 -11.96 13.27 17.24
C GLY A 211 -11.51 13.02 18.69
N TYR A 212 -10.20 12.89 18.91
CA TYR A 212 -9.61 12.75 20.25
C TYR A 212 -9.83 13.99 21.13
N ILE A 213 -9.66 15.21 20.59
CA ILE A 213 -9.92 16.43 21.36
C ILE A 213 -11.40 16.54 21.75
N ALA A 214 -12.32 16.10 20.90
CA ALA A 214 -13.75 16.05 21.23
C ALA A 214 -14.04 15.04 22.35
N SER A 215 -13.50 13.81 22.28
CA SER A 215 -13.72 12.81 23.32
C SER A 215 -13.11 13.21 24.66
N ARG A 216 -11.89 13.79 24.66
CA ARG A 216 -11.29 14.40 25.86
C ARG A 216 -12.16 15.51 26.45
N SER A 217 -12.75 16.36 25.61
CA SER A 217 -13.68 17.40 26.08
C SER A 217 -14.94 16.78 26.71
N ARG A 218 -15.47 15.68 26.16
CA ARG A 218 -16.59 14.93 26.75
C ARG A 218 -16.23 14.33 28.10
N THR A 219 -15.01 13.79 28.27
CA THR A 219 -14.53 13.30 29.58
C THR A 219 -14.52 14.42 30.61
N VAL A 220 -13.97 15.59 30.24
CA VAL A 220 -13.96 16.78 31.12
C VAL A 220 -15.40 17.21 31.48
N ASN A 221 -16.32 17.25 30.50
CA ASN A 221 -17.72 17.58 30.74
C ASN A 221 -18.42 16.54 31.63
N ALA A 222 -18.16 15.25 31.43
CA ALA A 222 -18.73 14.16 32.22
C ALA A 222 -18.23 14.19 33.67
N HIS A 223 -16.94 14.49 33.87
CA HIS A 223 -16.35 14.68 35.19
C HIS A 223 -17.00 15.87 35.92
N GLN A 224 -17.17 17.01 35.23
CA GLN A 224 -17.90 18.15 35.78
C GLN A 224 -19.37 17.81 36.08
N GLY A 225 -20.02 17.04 35.21
CA GLY A 225 -21.37 16.52 35.42
C GLY A 225 -21.49 15.65 36.68
N GLN A 226 -20.48 14.81 36.96
CA GLN A 226 -20.43 14.02 38.19
C GLN A 226 -20.26 14.90 39.44
N ILE A 227 -19.40 15.92 39.39
CA ILE A 227 -19.26 16.90 40.49
C ILE A 227 -20.59 17.62 40.77
N ASN A 228 -21.28 18.04 39.71
CA ASN A 228 -22.59 18.69 39.80
C ASN A 228 -23.65 17.72 40.41
N ALA A 229 -23.63 16.44 40.02
CA ALA A 229 -24.54 15.44 40.57
C ALA A 229 -24.27 15.12 42.05
N ASN A 230 -22.99 15.09 42.47
CA ASN A 230 -22.62 14.96 43.89
C ASN A 230 -23.15 16.17 44.69
N THR A 231 -23.00 17.39 44.16
CA THR A 231 -23.49 18.61 44.81
C THR A 231 -25.01 18.58 45.01
N LEU A 232 -25.76 18.04 44.03
CA LEU A 232 -27.22 17.88 44.15
C LEU A 232 -27.61 16.82 45.20
N LEU A 233 -26.87 15.72 45.27
CA LEU A 233 -27.08 14.70 46.31
C LEU A 233 -26.81 15.26 47.70
N ASP A 234 -25.76 16.05 47.88
CA ASP A 234 -25.48 16.72 49.15
C ASP A 234 -26.60 17.69 49.56
N ALA A 235 -27.13 18.45 48.59
CA ALA A 235 -28.25 19.35 48.81
C ALA A 235 -29.55 18.60 49.19
N ALA A 236 -29.86 17.50 48.51
CA ALA A 236 -31.02 16.65 48.83
C ALA A 236 -30.89 16.03 50.23
N ASN A 237 -29.70 15.53 50.59
CA ASN A 237 -29.42 15.00 51.92
C ASN A 237 -29.52 16.05 53.04
N ALA A 238 -29.11 17.29 52.76
CA ALA A 238 -29.24 18.39 53.71
C ALA A 238 -30.71 18.75 53.96
N ARG A 239 -31.51 18.87 52.89
CA ARG A 239 -32.96 19.14 53.00
C ARG A 239 -33.70 18.02 53.71
N TYR A 240 -33.38 16.76 53.43
CA TYR A 240 -33.96 15.61 54.13
C TYR A 240 -33.67 15.64 55.64
N ARG A 241 -32.42 15.93 56.04
CA ARG A 241 -32.02 16.07 57.45
C ARG A 241 -32.74 17.22 58.18
N GLN A 242 -33.16 18.25 57.45
CA GLN A 242 -33.91 19.39 57.98
C GLN A 242 -35.43 19.18 57.92
N GLY A 243 -35.91 18.01 57.48
CA GLY A 243 -37.35 17.71 57.34
C GLY A 243 -38.03 18.44 56.17
N GLN A 244 -37.26 19.02 55.25
CA GLN A 244 -37.73 19.82 54.11
C GLN A 244 -37.63 19.06 52.76
N GLY A 245 -37.10 17.84 52.77
CA GLY A 245 -36.95 16.98 51.60
C GLY A 245 -37.52 15.59 51.86
N THR A 246 -37.69 14.79 50.81
CA THR A 246 -38.28 13.44 50.90
C THR A 246 -37.23 12.35 50.65
N VAL A 247 -37.52 11.12 51.10
CA VAL A 247 -36.69 9.94 50.76
C VAL A 247 -36.63 9.74 49.24
N VAL A 248 -37.71 10.07 48.54
CA VAL A 248 -37.79 9.99 47.07
C VAL A 248 -36.80 10.95 46.42
N GLU A 249 -36.66 12.18 46.91
CA GLU A 249 -35.68 13.15 46.40
C GLU A 249 -34.23 12.65 46.60
N VAL A 250 -33.91 12.10 47.78
CA VAL A 250 -32.57 11.54 48.02
C VAL A 250 -32.28 10.35 47.10
N ALA A 251 -33.27 9.47 46.90
CA ALA A 251 -33.14 8.33 45.99
C ALA A 251 -32.94 8.78 44.53
N GLN A 252 -33.68 9.79 44.07
CA GLN A 252 -33.53 10.37 42.73
C GLN A 252 -32.16 11.05 42.54
N ALA A 253 -31.68 11.81 43.54
CA ALA A 253 -30.37 12.42 43.48
C ALA A 253 -29.23 11.37 43.46
N THR A 254 -29.41 10.28 44.23
CA THR A 254 -28.48 9.14 44.23
C THR A 254 -28.45 8.48 42.85
N GLN A 255 -29.62 8.22 42.24
CA GLN A 255 -29.70 7.69 40.88
C GLN A 255 -28.99 8.59 39.86
N ASN A 256 -29.21 9.91 39.92
CA ASN A 256 -28.54 10.87 39.03
C ASN A 256 -27.01 10.82 39.18
N ARG A 257 -26.51 10.72 40.43
CA ARG A 257 -25.07 10.58 40.72
C ARG A 257 -24.49 9.30 40.13
N GLU A 258 -25.17 8.16 40.28
CA GLU A 258 -24.68 6.90 39.69
C GLU A 258 -24.75 6.91 38.16
N GLN A 259 -25.75 7.55 37.57
CA GLN A 259 -25.83 7.72 36.12
C GLN A 259 -24.70 8.63 35.59
N ALA A 260 -24.37 9.71 36.28
CA ALA A 260 -23.24 10.57 35.95
C ALA A 260 -21.90 9.82 36.08
N ARG A 261 -21.74 8.98 37.11
CA ARG A 261 -20.57 8.12 37.28
C ARG A 261 -20.42 7.11 36.14
N LEU A 262 -21.51 6.45 35.74
CA LEU A 262 -21.51 5.56 34.58
C LEU A 262 -21.11 6.30 33.30
N GLY A 263 -21.67 7.50 33.10
CA GLY A 263 -21.36 8.35 31.96
C GLY A 263 -19.88 8.74 31.88
N LEU A 264 -19.23 9.02 33.03
CA LEU A 264 -17.79 9.29 33.08
C LEU A 264 -16.96 8.08 32.66
N VAL A 265 -17.25 6.89 33.18
CA VAL A 265 -16.51 5.66 32.81
C VAL A 265 -16.63 5.36 31.31
N VAL A 266 -17.81 5.56 30.74
CA VAL A 266 -18.03 5.41 29.29
C VAL A 266 -17.24 6.46 28.50
N ALA A 267 -17.23 7.72 28.96
CA ALA A 267 -16.47 8.79 28.30
C ALA A 267 -14.95 8.55 28.34
N GLU A 268 -14.42 8.07 29.47
CA GLU A 268 -13.01 7.69 29.63
C GLU A 268 -12.61 6.57 28.66
N GLY A 269 -13.47 5.56 28.48
CA GLY A 269 -13.26 4.49 27.50
C GLY A 269 -13.21 5.03 26.06
N VAL A 270 -14.16 5.89 25.69
CA VAL A 270 -14.20 6.52 24.36
C VAL A 270 -12.99 7.43 24.11
N GLU A 271 -12.49 8.13 25.14
CA GLU A 271 -11.26 8.91 25.04
C GLU A 271 -10.04 8.01 24.77
N GLN A 272 -9.91 6.90 25.49
CA GLN A 272 -8.84 5.92 25.26
C GLN A 272 -8.90 5.31 23.85
N ASP A 273 -10.09 4.96 23.38
CA ASP A 273 -10.30 4.44 22.02
C ASP A 273 -9.96 5.49 20.95
N SER A 274 -10.35 6.75 21.17
CA SER A 274 -10.03 7.86 20.26
C SER A 274 -8.54 8.16 20.24
N TYR A 275 -7.87 8.06 21.39
CA TYR A 275 -6.42 8.18 21.50
C TYR A 275 -5.72 7.08 20.70
N LEU A 276 -6.15 5.82 20.86
CA LEU A 276 -5.63 4.71 20.07
C LEU A 276 -5.88 4.91 18.56
N GLY A 277 -7.03 5.47 18.19
CA GLY A 277 -7.35 5.86 16.82
C GLY A 277 -6.36 6.88 16.24
N LEU A 278 -6.00 7.92 17.02
CA LEU A 278 -4.98 8.89 16.64
C LEU A 278 -3.60 8.25 16.45
N ILE A 279 -3.18 7.42 17.41
CA ILE A 279 -1.88 6.72 17.34
C ILE A 279 -1.81 5.80 16.12
N THR A 280 -2.91 5.11 15.81
CA THR A 280 -3.03 4.24 14.62
C THR A 280 -2.96 5.06 13.33
N ALA A 281 -3.62 6.22 13.27
CA ALA A 281 -3.57 7.12 12.12
C ALA A 281 -2.14 7.68 11.87
N MET A 282 -1.39 7.95 12.94
CA MET A 282 0.02 8.34 12.85
C MET A 282 0.93 7.21 12.36
N GLY A 283 0.49 5.95 12.48
CA GLY A 283 1.26 4.77 12.09
C GLY A 283 2.43 4.47 13.05
N ILE A 284 2.33 4.90 14.31
CA ILE A 284 3.33 4.65 15.35
C ILE A 284 2.85 3.58 16.35
N SER A 285 3.75 3.08 17.19
CA SER A 285 3.40 2.06 18.18
C SER A 285 2.45 2.60 19.25
N PRO A 286 1.40 1.86 19.65
CA PRO A 286 0.56 2.19 20.80
C PRO A 286 1.33 2.33 22.12
N LEU A 287 2.55 1.78 22.19
CA LEU A 287 3.41 1.85 23.38
C LEU A 287 4.14 3.19 23.53
N SER A 288 4.23 4.02 22.48
CA SER A 288 5.03 5.25 22.48
C SER A 288 4.42 6.41 23.29
N LYS A 289 3.11 6.33 23.60
CA LYS A 289 2.35 7.24 24.48
C LYS A 289 2.74 8.75 24.42
N PRO A 290 2.71 9.41 23.24
CA PRO A 290 2.96 10.85 23.14
C PRO A 290 1.92 11.64 23.94
N ARG A 291 2.36 12.73 24.57
CA ARG A 291 1.46 13.70 25.21
C ARG A 291 0.92 14.66 24.16
N ILE A 292 -0.40 14.80 24.12
CA ILE A 292 -1.08 15.63 23.12
C ILE A 292 -1.41 16.98 23.74
N ALA A 293 -0.89 18.05 23.13
CA ALA A 293 -1.15 19.42 23.56
C ALA A 293 -2.64 19.74 23.53
N ALA A 294 -3.09 20.51 24.52
CA ALA A 294 -4.45 21.05 24.52
C ALA A 294 -4.64 21.99 23.32
N GLN A 295 -5.77 21.87 22.63
CA GLN A 295 -6.04 22.71 21.47
C GLN A 295 -6.47 24.12 21.92
N ALA A 296 -5.84 25.16 21.37
CA ALA A 296 -6.29 26.54 21.59
C ALA A 296 -7.69 26.76 20.99
N ASP A 297 -8.56 27.46 21.72
CA ASP A 297 -9.88 27.89 21.24
C ASP A 297 -9.75 29.01 20.22
N ARG A 298 -9.33 28.67 18.99
CA ARG A 298 -9.38 29.58 17.86
C ARG A 298 -10.75 29.48 17.19
N PRO A 299 -11.49 30.61 17.03
CA PRO A 299 -12.77 30.60 16.35
C PRO A 299 -12.59 30.22 14.89
N LEU A 300 -13.55 29.45 14.36
CA LEU A 300 -13.60 29.11 12.94
C LEU A 300 -13.86 30.39 12.15
N ASN A 301 -13.01 30.72 11.18
CA ASN A 301 -13.22 31.88 10.33
C ASN A 301 -14.32 31.55 9.28
N PRO A 302 -15.45 32.29 9.24
CA PRO A 302 -16.51 32.06 8.26
C PRO A 302 -16.10 32.37 6.80
N GLY A 303 -14.90 32.92 6.56
CA GLY A 303 -14.44 33.45 5.27
C GLY A 303 -14.10 32.47 4.14
N LEU A 304 -14.46 31.19 4.19
CA LEU A 304 -14.21 30.23 3.08
C LEU A 304 -15.37 30.18 2.05
N SER A 305 -15.93 31.36 1.73
CA SER A 305 -17.08 31.53 0.82
C SER A 305 -16.65 31.75 -0.64
N GLN A 306 -15.68 30.99 -1.15
CA GLN A 306 -15.37 31.04 -2.59
C GLN A 306 -16.46 30.29 -3.39
N PRO A 307 -16.83 30.75 -4.60
CA PRO A 307 -17.75 30.04 -5.48
C PRO A 307 -17.24 28.62 -5.76
N VAL A 308 -18.15 27.64 -5.70
CA VAL A 308 -17.84 26.21 -5.83
C VAL A 308 -17.12 25.92 -7.15
N GLU A 309 -17.52 26.61 -8.21
CA GLU A 309 -17.03 26.45 -9.58
C GLU A 309 -15.56 26.87 -9.71
N GLN A 310 -15.15 27.95 -9.03
CA GLN A 310 -13.76 28.41 -9.01
C GLN A 310 -12.88 27.46 -8.19
N ILE A 311 -13.39 26.94 -7.07
CA ILE A 311 -12.69 25.94 -6.26
C ILE A 311 -12.47 24.66 -7.07
N ILE A 312 -13.47 24.18 -7.82
CA ILE A 312 -13.37 22.97 -8.63
C ILE A 312 -12.30 23.13 -9.72
N ALA A 313 -12.33 24.22 -10.48
CA ALA A 313 -11.38 24.43 -11.57
C ALA A 313 -9.93 24.49 -11.07
N ASP A 314 -9.68 25.22 -9.98
CA ASP A 314 -8.35 25.30 -9.35
C ASP A 314 -7.91 23.94 -8.77
N ALA A 315 -8.84 23.21 -8.14
CA ALA A 315 -8.56 21.94 -7.47
C ALA A 315 -8.22 20.81 -8.47
N LEU A 316 -8.95 20.71 -9.58
CA LEU A 316 -8.75 19.63 -10.56
C LEU A 316 -7.34 19.63 -11.17
N VAL A 317 -6.69 20.79 -11.26
CA VAL A 317 -5.33 20.92 -11.81
C VAL A 317 -4.25 20.54 -10.77
N ARG A 318 -4.57 20.59 -9.47
CA ARG A 318 -3.61 20.34 -8.39
C ARG A 318 -3.75 18.95 -7.75
N ARG A 319 -4.91 18.33 -7.92
CA ARG A 319 -5.26 17.07 -7.27
C ARG A 319 -4.35 15.91 -7.72
N PRO A 320 -3.66 15.23 -6.79
CA PRO A 320 -2.74 14.14 -7.14
C PRO A 320 -3.42 12.96 -7.82
N ASP A 321 -4.65 12.58 -7.45
CA ASP A 321 -5.37 11.47 -8.07
C ASP A 321 -5.70 11.72 -9.55
N VAL A 322 -6.10 12.95 -9.90
CA VAL A 322 -6.35 13.36 -11.29
C VAL A 322 -5.05 13.42 -12.08
N LEU A 323 -4.00 14.01 -11.51
CA LEU A 323 -2.68 14.11 -12.16
C LEU A 323 -2.03 12.72 -12.37
N ALA A 324 -2.18 11.81 -11.40
CA ALA A 324 -1.69 10.43 -11.51
C ALA A 324 -2.46 9.65 -12.59
N ALA A 325 -3.79 9.81 -12.66
CA ALA A 325 -4.60 9.20 -13.71
C ALA A 325 -4.23 9.73 -15.10
N TYR A 326 -3.93 11.03 -15.22
CA TYR A 326 -3.47 11.62 -16.46
C TYR A 326 -2.08 11.11 -16.89
N ALA A 327 -1.13 10.99 -15.97
CA ALA A 327 0.17 10.39 -16.25
C ALA A 327 0.05 8.91 -16.65
N ALA A 328 -0.84 8.15 -15.98
CA ALA A 328 -1.12 6.76 -16.32
C ALA A 328 -1.74 6.63 -17.72
N GLU A 329 -2.67 7.50 -18.12
CA GLU A 329 -3.21 7.55 -19.49
C GLU A 329 -2.10 7.76 -20.53
N ARG A 330 -1.20 8.71 -20.30
CA ARG A 330 -0.07 8.97 -21.21
C ARG A 330 0.89 7.77 -21.28
N ALA A 331 1.03 7.01 -20.19
CA ALA A 331 1.81 5.78 -20.18
C ALA A 331 1.18 4.72 -21.08
N GLU A 332 -0.13 4.48 -20.98
CA GLU A 332 -0.84 3.50 -21.82
C GLU A 332 -0.86 3.93 -23.30
N GLN A 333 -1.05 5.21 -23.59
CA GLN A 333 -0.93 5.74 -24.98
C GLN A 333 0.47 5.51 -25.55
N ALA A 334 1.52 5.64 -24.74
CA ALA A 334 2.89 5.35 -25.17
C ALA A 334 3.10 3.84 -25.39
N LYS A 335 2.49 2.96 -24.59
CA LYS A 335 2.51 1.51 -24.85
C LYS A 335 1.80 1.14 -26.15
N ALA A 336 0.69 1.79 -26.48
CA ALA A 336 0.00 1.60 -27.77
C ALA A 336 0.92 1.97 -28.96
N ARG A 337 1.63 3.11 -28.88
CA ARG A 337 2.66 3.48 -29.88
C ARG A 337 3.80 2.46 -29.96
N ALA A 338 4.22 1.89 -28.83
CA ALA A 338 5.22 0.83 -28.82
C ALA A 338 4.72 -0.45 -29.52
N ALA A 339 3.46 -0.83 -29.31
CA ALA A 339 2.84 -1.96 -29.98
C ALA A 339 2.71 -1.73 -31.50
N ASP A 340 2.40 -0.50 -31.93
CA ASP A 340 2.39 -0.13 -33.36
C ASP A 340 3.77 -0.31 -34.01
N SER A 341 4.86 0.02 -33.29
CA SER A 341 6.22 -0.13 -33.80
C SER A 341 6.66 -1.59 -34.01
N ASP A 342 6.00 -2.55 -33.36
CA ASP A 342 6.37 -3.97 -33.47
C ASP A 342 5.99 -4.58 -34.83
N PHE A 343 5.19 -3.87 -35.64
CA PHE A 343 4.90 -4.22 -37.04
C PHE A 343 5.97 -3.73 -38.02
N LEU A 344 6.89 -2.88 -37.58
CA LEU A 344 7.88 -2.24 -38.44
C LEU A 344 9.23 -2.97 -38.39
N PRO A 345 10.07 -2.85 -39.43
CA PRO A 345 11.40 -3.46 -39.44
C PRO A 345 12.28 -2.93 -38.29
N LYS A 346 13.05 -3.81 -37.69
CA LYS A 346 14.03 -3.47 -36.64
C LYS A 346 15.44 -3.68 -37.17
N VAL A 347 16.31 -2.68 -36.99
CA VAL A 347 17.72 -2.72 -37.39
C VAL A 347 18.58 -2.90 -36.15
N PHE A 348 19.44 -3.93 -36.16
CA PHE A 348 20.31 -4.25 -35.03
C PHE A 348 21.72 -4.58 -35.47
N VAL A 349 22.67 -4.39 -34.56
CA VAL A 349 24.05 -4.85 -34.67
C VAL A 349 24.25 -5.99 -33.70
N SER A 350 24.80 -7.08 -34.21
CA SER A 350 25.24 -8.24 -33.46
C SER A 350 26.73 -8.39 -33.66
N ALA A 351 27.51 -8.46 -32.58
CA ALA A 351 28.91 -8.81 -32.66
C ALA A 351 29.20 -9.94 -31.67
N SER A 352 30.02 -10.90 -32.06
CA SER A 352 30.47 -11.93 -31.13
C SER A 352 31.93 -12.28 -31.38
N THR A 353 32.62 -12.59 -30.29
CA THR A 353 33.93 -13.23 -30.32
C THR A 353 33.84 -14.52 -29.53
N SER A 354 34.43 -15.57 -30.06
CA SER A 354 34.37 -16.89 -29.48
C SER A 354 35.76 -17.50 -29.37
N TYR A 355 35.91 -18.40 -28.41
CA TYR A 355 37.05 -19.27 -28.26
C TYR A 355 36.58 -20.69 -28.01
N ALA A 356 37.00 -21.61 -28.86
CA ALA A 356 36.67 -23.02 -28.78
C ALA A 356 37.92 -23.83 -28.40
N SER A 357 37.81 -24.62 -27.33
CA SER A 357 38.84 -25.57 -26.90
C SER A 357 38.30 -27.01 -26.96
N GLY A 358 39.09 -27.94 -27.50
CA GLY A 358 38.71 -29.36 -27.67
C GLY A 358 38.53 -29.74 -29.13
N ARG A 359 37.95 -30.93 -29.39
CA ARG A 359 37.68 -31.45 -30.74
C ARG A 359 36.26 -31.17 -31.22
N SER A 360 35.55 -30.25 -30.56
CA SER A 360 34.13 -30.01 -30.81
C SER A 360 33.88 -29.01 -31.94
N SER A 361 33.01 -29.37 -32.89
CA SER A 361 32.54 -28.52 -34.00
C SER A 361 31.25 -27.78 -33.63
N ILE A 362 31.22 -27.11 -32.46
CA ILE A 362 30.04 -26.33 -32.04
C ILE A 362 30.06 -25.02 -32.84
N THR A 363 29.19 -24.94 -33.84
CA THR A 363 29.13 -23.82 -34.82
C THR A 363 28.00 -22.81 -34.56
N ALA A 364 27.28 -22.95 -33.44
CA ALA A 364 26.14 -22.11 -33.12
C ALA A 364 26.35 -21.37 -31.78
N VAL A 365 26.29 -20.03 -31.84
CA VAL A 365 26.12 -19.20 -30.64
C VAL A 365 24.64 -19.27 -30.23
N PRO A 366 24.30 -19.53 -28.97
CA PRO A 366 22.91 -19.46 -28.51
C PRO A 366 22.30 -18.10 -28.83
N ALA A 367 21.01 -18.12 -29.16
CA ALA A 367 20.19 -16.91 -29.26
C ALA A 367 20.34 -16.04 -27.99
N LEU A 368 20.73 -14.76 -28.15
CA LEU A 368 20.55 -13.76 -27.11
C LEU A 368 19.10 -13.25 -27.18
N GLY A 369 18.25 -13.74 -26.29
CA GLY A 369 16.85 -13.32 -26.23
C GLY A 369 15.98 -13.90 -27.37
N GLN A 370 15.24 -13.03 -28.07
CA GLN A 370 14.23 -13.40 -29.07
C GLN A 370 14.77 -13.55 -30.50
N GLN A 371 16.08 -13.39 -30.74
CA GLN A 371 16.68 -13.50 -32.08
C GLN A 371 17.36 -14.86 -32.32
N ALA A 372 17.29 -15.36 -33.57
CA ALA A 372 17.88 -16.63 -33.96
C ALA A 372 19.41 -16.69 -33.73
N ALA A 373 19.91 -17.88 -33.38
CA ALA A 373 21.32 -18.19 -33.24
C ALA A 373 22.12 -17.75 -34.50
N THR A 374 23.25 -17.06 -34.31
CA THR A 374 24.16 -16.78 -35.42
C THR A 374 24.90 -18.07 -35.77
N VAL A 375 24.56 -18.66 -36.92
CA VAL A 375 25.14 -19.89 -37.46
C VAL A 375 26.30 -19.56 -38.39
N ASN A 376 27.49 -19.33 -37.85
CA ASN A 376 28.77 -19.48 -38.56
C ASN A 376 29.92 -19.19 -37.60
N LEU A 377 30.39 -20.21 -36.89
CA LEU A 377 31.72 -20.17 -36.29
C LEU A 377 32.62 -21.04 -37.14
N ASP A 378 33.59 -20.42 -37.83
CA ASP A 378 34.66 -21.15 -38.50
C ASP A 378 35.34 -22.08 -37.48
N GLY A 379 35.71 -23.29 -37.89
CA GLY A 379 36.32 -24.33 -37.03
C GLY A 379 37.69 -23.99 -36.43
N ASN A 380 38.08 -22.72 -36.41
CA ASN A 380 39.25 -22.20 -35.72
C ASN A 380 39.02 -22.10 -34.21
N ARG A 381 40.11 -22.20 -33.44
CA ARG A 381 40.09 -22.05 -31.98
C ARG A 381 39.57 -20.69 -31.51
N SER A 382 39.60 -19.67 -32.37
CA SER A 382 39.05 -18.34 -32.12
C SER A 382 38.32 -17.82 -33.35
N GLY A 383 37.12 -17.25 -33.17
CA GLY A 383 36.37 -16.57 -34.22
C GLY A 383 35.83 -15.23 -33.75
N SER A 384 35.69 -14.27 -34.67
CA SER A 384 35.05 -12.99 -34.40
C SER A 384 34.20 -12.58 -35.60
N ASN A 385 32.99 -12.11 -35.34
CA ASN A 385 32.04 -11.73 -36.37
C ASN A 385 31.26 -10.49 -35.93
N VAL A 386 30.90 -9.65 -36.92
CA VAL A 386 30.03 -8.48 -36.74
C VAL A 386 29.00 -8.52 -37.86
N PHE A 387 27.73 -8.44 -37.48
CA PHE A 387 26.57 -8.48 -38.38
C PHE A 387 25.71 -7.24 -38.17
N LEU A 388 25.30 -6.63 -39.28
CA LEU A 388 24.19 -5.69 -39.32
C LEU A 388 22.98 -6.46 -39.82
N GLY A 389 21.94 -6.57 -39.00
CA GLY A 389 20.73 -7.32 -39.30
C GLY A 389 19.51 -6.42 -39.38
N VAL A 390 18.57 -6.81 -40.24
CA VAL A 390 17.22 -6.25 -40.28
C VAL A 390 16.24 -7.39 -40.04
N THR A 391 15.35 -7.24 -39.06
CA THR A 391 14.27 -8.20 -38.80
C THR A 391 12.93 -7.53 -39.01
N LEU A 392 12.14 -8.06 -39.94
CA LEU A 392 10.74 -7.70 -40.14
C LEU A 392 9.90 -8.97 -39.95
N PRO A 393 9.13 -9.09 -38.86
CA PRO A 393 8.36 -10.29 -38.65
C PRO A 393 7.13 -10.27 -39.58
N LEU A 394 7.00 -11.27 -40.46
CA LEU A 394 5.94 -11.28 -41.49
C LEU A 394 4.63 -11.92 -41.00
N TYR A 395 4.72 -12.96 -40.18
CA TYR A 395 3.57 -13.72 -39.70
C TYR A 395 3.84 -14.27 -38.30
N ASP A 396 2.87 -14.15 -37.41
CA ASP A 396 2.93 -14.59 -36.01
C ASP A 396 1.59 -15.14 -35.50
N GLY A 397 0.72 -15.59 -36.41
CA GLY A 397 -0.60 -16.12 -36.05
C GLY A 397 -1.57 -15.08 -35.48
N GLY A 398 -1.33 -13.78 -35.70
CA GLY A 398 -2.21 -12.70 -35.22
C GLY A 398 -1.84 -12.19 -33.82
N MET A 399 -0.72 -12.62 -33.26
CA MET A 399 -0.25 -12.20 -31.94
C MET A 399 -0.05 -10.69 -31.85
N ARG A 400 0.70 -10.07 -32.77
CA ARG A 400 0.90 -8.61 -32.79
C ARG A 400 -0.40 -7.83 -32.97
N SER A 401 -1.34 -8.31 -33.80
CA SER A 401 -2.65 -7.66 -33.93
C SER A 401 -3.44 -7.70 -32.63
N ALA A 402 -3.41 -8.82 -31.90
CA ALA A 402 -4.05 -8.92 -30.60
C ALA A 402 -3.39 -7.99 -29.56
N ILE A 403 -2.05 -7.95 -29.49
CA ILE A 403 -1.31 -7.05 -28.58
C ILE A 403 -1.61 -5.59 -28.88
N ARG A 404 -1.67 -5.20 -30.16
CA ARG A 404 -2.04 -3.83 -30.57
C ARG A 404 -3.46 -3.48 -30.15
N MET A 405 -4.44 -4.35 -30.42
CA MET A 405 -5.83 -4.13 -30.02
C MET A 405 -5.96 -4.06 -28.48
N GLN A 406 -5.23 -4.91 -27.76
CA GLN A 406 -5.16 -4.87 -26.29
C GLN A 406 -4.61 -3.52 -25.81
N ALA A 407 -3.46 -3.08 -26.33
CA ALA A 407 -2.85 -1.81 -25.94
C ALA A 407 -3.75 -0.60 -26.26
N GLN A 408 -4.50 -0.64 -27.37
CA GLN A 408 -5.50 0.38 -27.71
C GLN A 408 -6.67 0.38 -26.72
N ASN A 409 -7.17 -0.79 -26.35
CA ASN A 409 -8.23 -0.93 -25.34
C ASN A 409 -7.75 -0.48 -23.94
N ASP A 410 -6.50 -0.76 -23.59
CA ASP A 410 -5.90 -0.32 -22.33
C ASP A 410 -5.77 1.21 -22.28
N ALA A 411 -5.37 1.84 -23.39
CA ALA A 411 -5.32 3.30 -23.52
C ALA A 411 -6.72 3.94 -23.46
N ALA A 412 -7.72 3.39 -24.15
CA ALA A 412 -9.10 3.85 -24.06
C ALA A 412 -9.65 3.73 -22.63
N SER A 413 -9.39 2.59 -21.98
CA SER A 413 -9.76 2.36 -20.57
C SER A 413 -9.06 3.33 -19.63
N ALA A 414 -7.81 3.73 -19.91
CA ALA A 414 -7.10 4.72 -19.11
C ALA A 414 -7.72 6.13 -19.25
N GLY A 415 -8.21 6.49 -20.44
CA GLY A 415 -9.01 7.70 -20.64
C GLY A 415 -10.28 7.72 -19.78
N GLU A 416 -11.01 6.60 -19.71
CA GLU A 416 -12.17 6.47 -18.84
C GLU A 416 -11.82 6.51 -17.34
N ARG A 417 -10.66 5.96 -16.94
CA ARG A 417 -10.16 6.08 -15.57
C ARG A 417 -9.87 7.54 -15.20
N LEU A 418 -9.34 8.34 -16.13
CA LEU A 418 -9.15 9.78 -15.92
C LEU A 418 -10.49 10.52 -15.81
N SER A 419 -11.44 10.25 -16.70
CA SER A 419 -12.80 10.83 -16.61
C SER A 419 -13.47 10.52 -15.28
N ARG A 420 -13.37 9.26 -14.81
CA ARG A 420 -13.86 8.85 -13.49
C ARG A 420 -13.15 9.58 -12.36
N ALA A 421 -11.82 9.73 -12.42
CA ALA A 421 -11.05 10.46 -11.41
C ALA A 421 -11.49 11.93 -11.30
N LYS A 422 -11.77 12.59 -12.44
CA LYS A 422 -12.31 13.97 -12.46
C LYS A 422 -13.70 14.06 -11.84
N GLN A 423 -14.60 13.14 -12.18
CA GLN A 423 -15.96 13.14 -11.62
C GLN A 423 -15.96 12.89 -10.11
N GLU A 424 -15.15 11.92 -9.66
CA GLU A 424 -14.97 11.61 -8.25
C GLU A 424 -14.35 12.77 -7.49
N ALA A 425 -13.36 13.45 -8.08
CA ALA A 425 -12.78 14.66 -7.51
C ALA A 425 -13.82 15.76 -7.30
N THR A 426 -14.63 16.06 -8.32
CA THR A 426 -15.73 17.04 -8.23
C THR A 426 -16.71 16.66 -7.13
N ARG A 427 -17.13 15.38 -7.06
CA ARG A 427 -18.06 14.89 -6.03
C ARG A 427 -17.49 15.07 -4.63
N GLN A 428 -16.22 14.74 -4.41
CA GLN A 428 -15.55 14.89 -3.12
C GLN A 428 -15.43 16.36 -2.71
N ILE A 429 -15.11 17.27 -3.64
CA ILE A 429 -15.01 18.71 -3.36
C ILE A 429 -16.37 19.26 -2.93
N VAL A 430 -17.43 18.96 -3.68
CA VAL A 430 -18.80 19.41 -3.35
C VAL A 430 -19.26 18.84 -2.00
N ALA A 431 -18.99 17.55 -1.74
CA ALA A 431 -19.30 16.93 -0.47
C ALA A 431 -18.53 17.57 0.71
N ALA A 432 -17.24 17.81 0.55
CA ALA A 432 -16.39 18.44 1.57
C ALA A 432 -16.82 19.89 1.87
N GLN A 433 -17.17 20.66 0.84
CA GLN A 433 -17.65 22.02 1.02
C GLN A 433 -19.02 22.06 1.72
N ASN A 434 -19.94 21.17 1.33
CA ASN A 434 -21.23 21.04 2.01
C ASN A 434 -21.06 20.63 3.47
N ALA A 435 -20.17 19.69 3.76
CA ALA A 435 -19.85 19.26 5.13
C ALA A 435 -19.24 20.38 5.97
N LEU A 436 -18.37 21.21 5.39
CA LEU A 436 -17.81 22.36 6.09
C LEU A 436 -18.89 23.41 6.37
N ARG A 437 -19.71 23.74 5.38
CA ARG A 437 -20.80 24.72 5.54
C ARG A 437 -21.80 24.28 6.60
N SER A 438 -22.23 23.02 6.57
CA SER A 438 -23.15 22.48 7.58
C SER A 438 -22.47 22.39 8.95
N GLY A 439 -21.20 22.02 9.02
CA GLY A 439 -20.41 21.97 10.25
C GLY A 439 -20.29 23.34 10.93
N ILE A 440 -20.00 24.40 10.18
CA ILE A 440 -19.92 25.77 10.71
C ILE A 440 -21.28 26.20 11.26
N ALA A 441 -22.36 26.02 10.49
CA ALA A 441 -23.71 26.38 10.92
C ALA A 441 -24.17 25.56 12.15
N ALA A 442 -23.84 24.27 12.20
CA ALA A 442 -24.12 23.40 13.35
C ALA A 442 -23.35 23.86 14.60
N ASN A 443 -22.09 24.29 14.44
CA ASN A 443 -21.28 24.81 15.55
C ASN A 443 -21.84 26.13 16.12
N GLU A 444 -22.32 27.04 15.25
CA GLU A 444 -22.98 28.28 15.68
C GLU A 444 -24.27 27.99 16.47
N ALA A 445 -25.09 27.06 15.97
CA ALA A 445 -26.30 26.60 16.66
C ALA A 445 -25.98 25.90 17.99
N ALA A 446 -24.97 25.04 18.04
CA ALA A 446 -24.55 24.34 19.24
C ALA A 446 -23.97 25.29 20.30
N ALA A 447 -23.23 26.33 19.88
CA ALA A 447 -22.75 27.38 20.78
C ALA A 447 -23.90 28.14 21.45
N SER A 448 -24.93 28.49 20.67
CA SER A 448 -26.14 29.13 21.18
C SER A 448 -26.92 28.21 22.13
N LEU A 449 -27.05 26.93 21.79
CA LEU A 449 -27.68 25.90 22.63
C LEU A 449 -26.94 25.73 23.96
N LEU A 450 -25.60 25.68 23.95
CA LEU A 450 -24.78 25.60 25.15
C LEU A 450 -24.97 26.82 26.05
N LYS A 451 -24.99 28.03 25.49
CA LYS A 451 -25.24 29.27 26.25
C LYS A 451 -26.62 29.24 26.93
N ALA A 452 -27.65 28.83 26.20
CA ALA A 452 -29.01 28.69 26.73
C ALA A 452 -29.08 27.60 27.81
N GLY A 453 -28.54 26.41 27.55
CA GLY A 453 -28.54 25.29 28.50
C GLY A 453 -27.83 25.62 29.81
N ARG A 454 -26.70 26.34 29.75
CA ARG A 454 -25.99 26.82 30.95
C ARG A 454 -26.83 27.80 31.76
N THR A 455 -27.47 28.77 31.09
CA THR A 455 -28.36 29.74 31.75
C THR A 455 -29.54 29.03 32.43
N THR A 456 -30.16 28.06 31.78
CA THR A 456 -31.26 27.26 32.34
C THR A 456 -30.81 26.43 33.54
N TYR A 457 -29.65 25.78 33.48
CA TYR A 457 -29.10 25.02 34.60
C TYR A 457 -28.80 25.91 35.81
N ASP A 458 -28.14 27.05 35.60
CA ASP A 458 -27.79 27.98 36.67
C ASP A 458 -29.06 28.53 37.36
N ALA A 459 -30.10 28.87 36.58
CA ALA A 459 -31.38 29.34 37.10
C ALA A 459 -32.18 28.25 37.84
N ALA A 460 -32.19 27.02 37.32
CA ALA A 460 -32.85 25.89 37.97
C ALA A 460 -32.16 25.54 39.29
N LEU A 461 -30.82 25.48 39.30
CA LEU A 461 -30.03 25.22 40.51
C LEU A 461 -30.25 26.28 41.58
N ALA A 462 -30.29 27.57 41.20
CA ALA A 462 -30.61 28.65 42.13
C ALA A 462 -32.02 28.51 42.71
N SER A 463 -33.03 28.28 41.87
CA SER A 463 -34.42 28.08 42.30
C SER A 463 -34.56 26.90 43.29
N TYR A 464 -33.88 25.78 43.04
CA TYR A 464 -33.88 24.63 43.93
C TYR A 464 -33.22 24.91 45.29
N ARG A 465 -32.09 25.64 45.28
CA ARG A 465 -31.39 26.05 46.51
C ARG A 465 -32.23 27.00 47.38
N HIS A 466 -33.08 27.82 46.77
CA HIS A 466 -34.01 28.71 47.46
C HIS A 466 -35.37 28.06 47.79
N GLY A 467 -35.54 26.76 47.53
CA GLY A 467 -36.73 26.00 47.90
C GLY A 467 -37.96 26.22 47.00
N ILE A 468 -37.83 26.97 45.91
CA ILE A 468 -38.92 27.27 44.97
C ILE A 468 -38.89 26.42 43.69
N GLY A 469 -37.82 25.65 43.47
CA GLY A 469 -37.68 24.70 42.35
C GLY A 469 -37.70 23.23 42.81
N SER A 470 -37.95 22.32 41.87
CA SER A 470 -37.92 20.86 42.13
C SER A 470 -36.56 20.25 41.78
N LEU A 471 -36.21 19.12 42.42
CA LEU A 471 -34.99 18.36 42.06
C LEU A 471 -35.04 17.90 40.60
N ILE A 472 -36.24 17.55 40.11
CA ILE A 472 -36.47 17.09 38.74
C ILE A 472 -36.11 18.18 37.72
N ASP A 473 -36.43 19.45 38.00
CA ASP A 473 -36.10 20.56 37.09
C ASP A 473 -34.58 20.75 36.96
N VAL A 474 -33.85 20.61 38.08
CA VAL A 474 -32.38 20.78 38.05
C VAL A 474 -31.69 19.59 37.41
N THR A 475 -32.13 18.36 37.69
CA THR A 475 -31.55 17.17 37.05
C THR A 475 -31.86 17.15 35.55
N LEU A 476 -33.06 17.57 35.14
CA LEU A 476 -33.40 17.78 33.73
C LEU A 476 -32.50 18.84 33.09
N ALA A 477 -32.38 20.02 33.71
CA ALA A 477 -31.53 21.10 33.18
C ALA A 477 -30.04 20.69 33.12
N GLN A 478 -29.56 19.91 34.09
CA GLN A 478 -28.20 19.37 34.10
C GLN A 478 -27.97 18.43 32.91
N SER A 479 -28.90 17.50 32.67
CA SER A 479 -28.79 16.55 31.55
C SER A 479 -28.82 17.27 30.20
N GLN A 480 -29.67 18.29 30.05
CA GLN A 480 -29.76 19.11 28.84
C GLN A 480 -28.49 19.96 28.62
N MET A 481 -27.93 20.54 29.69
CA MET A 481 -26.66 21.28 29.62
C MET A 481 -25.51 20.35 29.20
N LEU A 482 -25.40 19.14 29.78
CA LEU A 482 -24.37 18.18 29.42
C LEU A 482 -24.50 17.73 27.95
N ALA A 483 -25.73 17.49 27.49
CA ALA A 483 -26.00 17.20 26.08
C ALA A 483 -25.58 18.35 25.16
N ALA A 484 -25.85 19.61 25.56
CA ALA A 484 -25.44 20.80 24.82
C ALA A 484 -23.91 20.98 24.79
N GLN A 485 -23.21 20.72 25.90
CA GLN A 485 -21.75 20.75 25.97
C GLN A 485 -21.11 19.73 25.02
N ASN A 486 -21.64 18.51 25.01
CA ASN A 486 -21.16 17.46 24.11
C ASN A 486 -21.47 17.79 22.64
N ALA A 487 -22.67 18.29 22.34
CA ALA A 487 -23.04 18.74 21.01
C ALA A 487 -22.12 19.87 20.48
N TYR A 488 -21.75 20.81 21.35
CA TYR A 488 -20.78 21.86 21.01
C TYR A 488 -19.39 21.28 20.69
N ALA A 489 -18.84 20.43 21.57
CA ALA A 489 -17.55 19.79 21.35
C ALA A 489 -17.52 18.98 20.03
N ASP A 490 -18.59 18.26 19.75
CA ASP A 490 -18.74 17.45 18.54
C ASP A 490 -18.84 18.30 17.28
N SER A 491 -19.66 19.35 17.32
CA SER A 491 -19.85 20.26 16.19
C SER A 491 -18.57 21.01 15.83
N LEU A 492 -17.80 21.44 16.82
CA LEU A 492 -16.50 22.10 16.63
C LEU A 492 -15.49 21.15 15.98
N SER A 493 -15.40 19.92 16.49
CA SER A 493 -14.52 18.88 15.94
C SER A 493 -14.90 18.49 14.50
N ASN A 494 -16.20 18.33 14.23
CA ASN A 494 -16.71 18.03 12.90
C ASN A 494 -16.42 19.17 11.90
N ALA A 495 -16.61 20.43 12.31
CA ALA A 495 -16.33 21.58 11.45
C ALA A 495 -14.82 21.70 11.13
N ARG A 496 -13.94 21.48 12.11
CA ARG A 496 -12.48 21.46 11.90
C ARG A 496 -12.06 20.29 11.00
N SER A 497 -12.59 19.10 11.24
CA SER A 497 -12.35 17.93 10.39
C SER A 497 -12.81 18.17 8.95
N ALA A 498 -13.98 18.78 8.75
CA ALA A 498 -14.47 19.13 7.42
C ALA A 498 -13.60 20.17 6.71
N ALA A 499 -13.03 21.13 7.45
CA ALA A 499 -12.08 22.10 6.90
C ALA A 499 -10.81 21.42 6.39
N THR A 500 -10.26 20.49 7.17
CA THR A 500 -9.10 19.67 6.76
C THR A 500 -9.42 18.83 5.51
N VAL A 501 -10.57 18.15 5.49
CA VAL A 501 -11.01 17.35 4.33
C VAL A 501 -11.15 18.23 3.08
N LEU A 502 -11.69 19.44 3.20
CA LEU A 502 -11.78 20.37 2.07
C LEU A 502 -10.38 20.85 1.60
N ALA A 503 -9.47 21.15 2.52
CA ALA A 503 -8.10 21.55 2.18
C ALA A 503 -7.36 20.45 1.39
N VAL A 504 -7.54 19.19 1.80
CA VAL A 504 -6.99 18.02 1.09
C VAL A 504 -7.69 17.81 -0.25
N ALA A 505 -9.03 17.87 -0.29
CA ALA A 505 -9.81 17.69 -1.52
C ALA A 505 -9.49 18.75 -2.59
N THR A 506 -9.04 19.94 -2.19
CA THR A 506 -8.63 21.04 -3.09
C THR A 506 -7.14 21.03 -3.43
N GLY A 507 -6.35 20.12 -2.84
CA GLY A 507 -4.90 20.03 -3.05
C GLY A 507 -4.11 21.19 -2.46
N ARG A 508 -4.69 21.98 -1.54
CA ARG A 508 -4.05 23.11 -0.85
C ARG A 508 -3.61 22.73 0.56
N VAL A 509 -2.95 21.58 0.70
CA VAL A 509 -2.37 21.16 1.98
C VAL A 509 -1.08 21.93 2.20
N ALA A 510 -1.19 23.15 2.76
CA ALA A 510 -0.05 23.82 3.35
C ALA A 510 0.13 23.31 4.78
N LEU A 511 1.38 23.05 5.20
CA LEU A 511 1.69 22.83 6.61
C LEU A 511 1.27 24.08 7.40
N PRO A 512 0.68 23.97 8.61
CA PRO A 512 0.04 25.11 9.29
C PRO A 512 0.94 26.29 9.73
N ASP A 513 2.17 26.43 9.23
CA ASP A 513 3.12 27.47 9.64
C ASP A 513 3.36 28.59 8.60
N GLU A 514 2.58 28.66 7.52
CA GLU A 514 2.61 29.80 6.61
C GLU A 514 1.28 30.57 6.56
N ARG A 515 0.96 31.26 7.67
CA ARG A 515 0.34 32.62 7.81
C ARG A 515 -0.65 32.77 8.96
#